data_AF-B3PKZ5-F1
#
_entry.id   AF-B3PKZ5-F1
#
_cell.length_a   1.000
_cell.length_b   1.000
_cell.length_c   1.000
_cell.angle_alpha   90.00
_cell.angle_beta   90.00
_cell.angle_gamma   90.00
#
_symmetry.space_group_name_H-M   'P 1'
#
loop_
_entity.id
_entity.type
_entity.pdbx_description
1 polymer ?
#
loop_
_entity_poly.entity_id
_entity_poly.type
_entity_poly.pdbx_seq_one_letter_code
_entity_poly.pdbx_strand_id
1 'polypeptide(L)'
;MRNYIAVILLFSVQCIGAVELSNAILTDGQLAGISESQRKELIKVSDVLESQNIDVNSSIAITNLGLGSVWYMLSEGKKIYAANAEVKQYLGGWKLDPYKDHLILSGEYLAAAEVMAVDQGVEFSKPSDPFSIIQTRTPAYTIFGEAEKNTIGCFENAPLRYGDINGQPELVLMLGKNLIIFSAGLKKVTFSMHYYQDDEWPLDEVEAEGIEHDQPKDPQYLAGSTYDALRIGKGGLFPAWRSLGKIYVGNFSSENAKDILLWRKLYESRLVEDSVEGFKTLGNLYVHYQLVNGEYRRQATASNVVKDWLEAKNLTWQKGYPSKSECPGQVGQLIPEMHDPLLNDPDVLK
;
A
#
# COMPACT_ATOMS: atom_id res chain seq x y z
N MET A 1 5.52 20.31 6.02
CA MET A 1 4.62 19.45 5.22
C MET A 1 5.46 18.69 4.21
N ARG A 2 5.94 17.50 4.59
CA ARG A 2 6.57 16.53 3.68
C ARG A 2 5.45 15.65 3.12
N ASN A 3 5.41 15.47 1.80
CA ASN A 3 4.30 14.84 1.09
C ASN A 3 4.72 13.43 0.67
N TYR A 4 4.71 12.45 1.55
CA TYR A 4 5.03 11.06 1.17
C TYR A 4 4.06 10.59 0.08
N ILE A 5 4.50 10.12 -1.09
CA ILE A 5 3.60 9.67 -2.18
C ILE A 5 4.04 8.28 -2.65
N ALA A 6 3.13 7.29 -2.57
CA ALA A 6 3.37 5.93 -3.06
C ALA A 6 2.37 5.54 -4.17
N VAL A 7 2.82 5.48 -5.43
CA VAL A 7 1.98 5.18 -6.61
C VAL A 7 2.46 3.92 -7.35
N ILE A 8 1.54 3.20 -8.02
CA ILE A 8 1.79 1.94 -8.75
C ILE A 8 1.29 2.03 -10.21
N LEU A 9 2.08 1.50 -11.16
CA LEU A 9 1.73 1.31 -12.57
C LEU A 9 2.37 -0.02 -13.21
N LEU A 10 1.64 -0.99 -13.87
CA LEU A 10 1.97 -2.02 -14.99
C LEU A 10 1.13 -2.17 -16.40
N PHE A 11 1.72 -2.22 -17.64
CA PHE A 11 1.06 -2.14 -19.00
C PHE A 11 0.84 -3.56 -19.56
N SER A 12 -0.03 -3.72 -20.57
CA SER A 12 -0.31 -5.00 -21.25
C SER A 12 0.42 -5.20 -22.59
N VAL A 13 0.65 -6.47 -22.88
CA VAL A 13 1.61 -7.13 -23.80
C VAL A 13 1.40 -6.70 -25.27
N GLN A 14 2.16 -5.73 -25.79
CA GLN A 14 3.41 -5.96 -26.56
C GLN A 14 4.50 -4.90 -26.27
N CYS A 15 4.25 -3.99 -25.33
CA CYS A 15 5.23 -3.04 -24.81
C CYS A 15 5.33 -3.21 -23.28
N ILE A 16 6.55 -3.42 -22.78
CA ILE A 16 6.84 -3.50 -21.34
C ILE A 16 6.36 -2.24 -20.65
N GLY A 17 5.71 -2.35 -19.47
CA GLY A 17 4.97 -1.20 -19.02
C GLY A 17 4.27 -1.06 -17.69
N ALA A 18 3.47 0.03 -17.55
CA ALA A 18 2.70 0.63 -16.43
C ALA A 18 1.09 0.54 -16.47
N VAL A 19 0.32 0.51 -15.35
CA VAL A 19 -1.01 -0.15 -15.04
C VAL A 19 -1.66 1.10 -14.71
N GLU A 20 -2.53 1.46 -15.61
CA GLU A 20 -3.17 2.72 -15.51
C GLU A 20 -4.38 2.49 -14.62
N LEU A 21 -4.17 2.79 -13.34
CA LEU A 21 -5.25 2.86 -12.38
C LEU A 21 -5.91 4.22 -12.50
N SER A 22 -7.18 4.21 -12.89
CA SER A 22 -8.02 5.39 -12.94
C SER A 22 -8.59 5.69 -11.56
N ASN A 23 -8.69 6.99 -11.25
CA ASN A 23 -9.26 7.46 -9.99
C ASN A 23 -10.77 7.21 -9.94
N ALA A 24 -11.26 6.74 -8.79
CA ALA A 24 -12.67 6.81 -8.48
C ALA A 24 -13.08 8.24 -8.16
N ILE A 25 -14.38 8.50 -8.18
CA ILE A 25 -14.97 9.76 -7.72
C ILE A 25 -14.96 9.74 -6.19
N LEU A 26 -14.41 10.77 -5.56
CA LEU A 26 -14.43 10.94 -4.10
C LEU A 26 -15.79 11.47 -3.65
N THR A 27 -16.23 11.03 -2.47
CA THR A 27 -17.48 11.48 -1.83
C THR A 27 -17.19 12.31 -0.58
N ASP A 28 -16.27 13.26 -0.69
CA ASP A 28 -15.84 14.18 0.37
C ASP A 28 -16.71 15.46 0.46
N GLY A 29 -17.89 15.45 -0.18
CA GLY A 29 -18.77 16.62 -0.31
C GLY A 29 -18.32 17.64 -1.36
N GLN A 30 -17.08 17.56 -1.84
CA GLN A 30 -16.56 18.38 -2.93
C GLN A 30 -16.66 17.57 -4.22
N LEU A 31 -17.84 17.60 -4.85
CA LEU A 31 -18.13 16.98 -6.16
C LEU A 31 -17.38 17.66 -7.34
N ALA A 32 -16.20 18.22 -7.09
CA ALA A 32 -15.34 18.86 -8.08
C ALA A 32 -14.86 17.82 -9.10
N GLY A 33 -14.92 18.17 -10.38
CA GLY A 33 -14.48 17.27 -11.47
C GLY A 33 -15.50 16.23 -11.94
N ILE A 34 -16.70 16.19 -11.34
CA ILE A 34 -17.79 15.30 -11.78
C ILE A 34 -18.62 16.01 -12.86
N SER A 35 -18.81 15.36 -14.01
CA SER A 35 -19.69 15.86 -15.07
C SER A 35 -21.17 15.85 -14.63
N GLU A 36 -22.01 16.70 -15.24
CA GLU A 36 -23.45 16.70 -14.96
C GLU A 36 -24.09 15.32 -15.24
N SER A 37 -23.59 14.61 -16.26
CA SER A 37 -24.04 13.26 -16.58
C SER A 37 -23.75 12.26 -15.46
N GLN A 38 -22.53 12.27 -14.92
CA GLN A 38 -22.16 11.42 -13.78
C GLN A 38 -22.97 11.80 -12.54
N ARG A 39 -23.20 13.09 -12.28
CA ARG A 39 -24.02 13.55 -11.16
C ARG A 39 -25.45 12.97 -11.23
N LYS A 40 -26.06 12.95 -12.42
CA LYS A 40 -27.40 12.36 -12.62
C LYS A 40 -27.40 10.86 -12.36
N GLU A 41 -26.38 10.13 -12.79
CA GLU A 41 -26.25 8.70 -12.50
C GLU A 41 -26.02 8.43 -11.01
N LEU A 42 -25.17 9.24 -10.36
CA LEU A 42 -24.90 9.12 -8.92
C LEU A 42 -26.16 9.31 -8.07
N ILE A 43 -27.06 10.24 -8.43
CA ILE A 43 -28.35 10.38 -7.75
C ILE A 43 -29.16 9.08 -7.83
N LYS A 44 -29.23 8.46 -9.02
CA LYS A 44 -29.93 7.17 -9.18
C LYS A 44 -29.28 6.06 -8.36
N VAL A 45 -27.95 6.04 -8.29
CA VAL A 45 -27.21 5.07 -7.47
C VAL A 45 -27.52 5.28 -5.99
N SER A 46 -27.51 6.53 -5.51
CA SER A 46 -27.88 6.85 -4.13
C SER A 46 -29.31 6.40 -3.82
N ASP A 47 -30.29 6.73 -4.67
CA ASP A 47 -31.68 6.29 -4.50
C ASP A 47 -31.78 4.76 -4.37
N VAL A 48 -31.04 4.02 -5.21
CA VAL A 48 -31.01 2.54 -5.17
C VAL A 48 -30.41 2.04 -3.86
N LEU A 49 -29.29 2.60 -3.41
CA LEU A 49 -28.61 2.17 -2.19
C LEU A 49 -29.43 2.52 -0.93
N GLU A 50 -29.98 3.73 -0.86
CA GLU A 50 -30.83 4.18 0.25
C GLU A 50 -32.11 3.33 0.35
N SER A 51 -32.69 2.90 -0.78
CA SER A 51 -33.84 1.96 -0.78
C SER A 51 -33.55 0.62 -0.10
N GLN A 52 -32.27 0.26 0.03
CA GLN A 52 -31.80 -0.94 0.73
C GLN A 52 -31.31 -0.65 2.16
N ASN A 53 -31.61 0.54 2.69
CA ASN A 53 -31.12 1.04 3.98
C ASN A 53 -29.59 1.10 4.08
N ILE A 54 -28.91 1.36 2.95
CA ILE A 54 -27.46 1.61 2.94
C ILE A 54 -27.24 3.10 3.10
N ASP A 55 -26.46 3.48 4.12
CA ASP A 55 -26.10 4.88 4.34
C ASP A 55 -25.07 5.34 3.31
N VAL A 56 -25.53 6.12 2.32
CA VAL A 56 -24.68 6.69 1.27
C VAL A 56 -23.74 7.78 1.79
N ASN A 57 -24.01 8.35 2.98
CA ASN A 57 -23.09 9.32 3.60
C ASN A 57 -21.82 8.65 4.12
N SER A 58 -21.87 7.33 4.37
CA SER A 58 -20.67 6.53 4.67
C SER A 58 -19.82 6.21 3.44
N SER A 59 -20.19 6.72 2.25
CA SER A 59 -19.39 6.56 1.03
C SER A 59 -18.07 7.29 1.18
N ILE A 60 -16.99 6.63 0.75
CA ILE A 60 -15.66 7.23 0.64
C ILE A 60 -15.33 7.55 -0.82
N ALA A 61 -15.65 6.60 -1.71
CA ALA A 61 -15.38 6.73 -3.13
C ALA A 61 -16.29 5.83 -3.96
N ILE A 62 -16.55 6.23 -5.20
CA ILE A 62 -17.45 5.54 -6.11
C ILE A 62 -16.93 5.52 -7.56
N THR A 63 -17.11 4.41 -8.27
CA THR A 63 -16.68 4.29 -9.68
C THR A 63 -17.60 3.34 -10.44
N ASN A 64 -17.74 3.55 -11.74
CA ASN A 64 -18.34 2.58 -12.67
C ASN A 64 -17.29 1.82 -13.49
N LEU A 65 -16.04 1.72 -12.99
CA LEU A 65 -14.92 1.14 -13.74
C LEU A 65 -14.66 1.85 -15.08
N GLY A 66 -15.06 3.12 -15.18
CA GLY A 66 -14.88 3.98 -16.34
C GLY A 66 -16.00 3.89 -17.38
N LEU A 67 -16.84 2.84 -17.36
CA LEU A 67 -17.86 2.61 -18.38
C LEU A 67 -19.09 1.86 -17.85
N GLY A 68 -20.23 2.12 -18.46
CA GLY A 68 -21.47 1.38 -18.21
C GLY A 68 -22.29 1.90 -17.02
N SER A 69 -23.36 1.18 -16.71
CA SER A 69 -24.39 1.57 -15.75
C SER A 69 -24.22 0.96 -14.35
N VAL A 70 -23.21 0.11 -14.15
CA VAL A 70 -22.93 -0.50 -12.85
C VAL A 70 -21.90 0.33 -12.09
N TRP A 71 -22.29 0.81 -10.92
CA TRP A 71 -21.47 1.61 -10.02
C TRP A 71 -21.11 0.81 -8.78
N TYR A 72 -19.89 1.03 -8.28
CA TYR A 72 -19.30 0.41 -7.10
C TYR A 72 -18.93 1.49 -6.09
N MET A 73 -19.42 1.37 -4.87
CA MET A 73 -19.20 2.31 -3.77
C MET A 73 -18.40 1.64 -2.65
N LEU A 74 -17.25 2.21 -2.30
CA LEU A 74 -16.51 1.88 -1.09
C LEU A 74 -17.08 2.67 0.09
N SER A 75 -17.45 1.97 1.17
CA SER A 75 -17.92 2.62 2.40
C SER A 75 -16.92 2.57 3.56
N GLU A 76 -17.10 3.44 4.56
CA GLU A 76 -16.37 3.45 5.84
C GLU A 76 -16.41 2.10 6.56
N GLY A 77 -17.50 1.34 6.38
CA GLY A 77 -17.65 -0.02 6.88
C GLY A 77 -16.80 -1.08 6.16
N LYS A 78 -15.84 -0.68 5.29
CA LYS A 78 -14.96 -1.57 4.51
C LYS A 78 -15.75 -2.56 3.68
N LYS A 79 -16.77 -2.05 3.00
CA LYS A 79 -17.62 -2.81 2.07
C LYS A 79 -17.62 -2.16 0.71
N ILE A 80 -17.72 -2.99 -0.32
CA ILE A 80 -18.05 -2.58 -1.68
C ILE A 80 -19.52 -2.87 -1.91
N TYR A 81 -20.32 -1.84 -2.16
CA TYR A 81 -21.68 -1.96 -2.64
C TYR A 81 -21.73 -1.78 -4.14
N ALA A 82 -22.64 -2.44 -4.82
CA ALA A 82 -22.87 -2.24 -6.24
C ALA A 82 -24.35 -2.00 -6.56
N ALA A 83 -24.58 -1.08 -7.50
CA ALA A 83 -25.90 -0.74 -8.01
C ALA A 83 -25.83 -0.51 -9.52
N ASN A 84 -26.87 -0.93 -10.24
CA ASN A 84 -27.07 -0.53 -11.62
C ASN A 84 -27.97 0.71 -11.68
N ALA A 85 -27.42 1.82 -12.14
CA ALA A 85 -28.10 3.11 -12.21
C ALA A 85 -29.18 3.16 -13.31
N GLU A 86 -28.99 2.43 -14.41
CA GLU A 86 -29.89 2.42 -15.56
C GLU A 86 -31.19 1.67 -15.26
N VAL A 87 -31.07 0.46 -14.73
CA VAL A 87 -32.23 -0.37 -14.35
C VAL A 87 -32.65 -0.19 -12.89
N LYS A 88 -32.03 0.76 -12.17
CA LYS A 88 -32.30 1.08 -10.76
C LYS A 88 -32.31 -0.14 -9.85
N GLN A 89 -31.27 -0.97 -9.95
CA GLN A 89 -31.21 -2.26 -9.27
C GLN A 89 -30.02 -2.33 -8.31
N TYR A 90 -30.26 -2.78 -7.08
CA TYR A 90 -29.20 -3.14 -6.16
C TYR A 90 -28.60 -4.50 -6.54
N LEU A 91 -27.27 -4.57 -6.64
CA LEU A 91 -26.55 -5.77 -7.11
C LEU A 91 -25.86 -6.55 -5.97
N GLY A 92 -25.72 -5.93 -4.80
CA GLY A 92 -25.15 -6.55 -3.61
C GLY A 92 -24.15 -5.67 -2.88
N GLY A 93 -23.67 -6.20 -1.76
CA GLY A 93 -22.70 -5.55 -0.89
C GLY A 93 -21.78 -6.59 -0.26
N TRP A 94 -20.47 -6.40 -0.39
CA TRP A 94 -19.45 -7.38 -0.03
C TRP A 94 -18.44 -6.77 0.92
N LYS A 95 -18.11 -7.49 1.99
CA LYS A 95 -17.03 -7.09 2.90
C LYS A 95 -15.69 -7.29 2.22
N LEU A 96 -14.73 -6.45 2.57
CA LEU A 96 -13.32 -6.68 2.22
C LEU A 96 -12.76 -7.76 3.14
N ASP A 97 -13.00 -9.01 2.78
CA ASP A 97 -12.48 -10.14 3.55
C ASP A 97 -10.95 -10.17 3.49
N PRO A 98 -10.29 -10.53 4.61
CA PRO A 98 -8.85 -10.65 4.66
C PRO A 98 -8.30 -11.65 3.64
N TYR A 99 -7.27 -11.24 2.91
CA TYR A 99 -6.60 -12.11 1.95
C TYR A 99 -5.68 -13.09 2.69
N LYS A 100 -5.95 -14.38 2.55
CA LYS A 100 -5.28 -15.45 3.31
C LYS A 100 -3.77 -15.62 3.00
N ASP A 101 -3.31 -15.17 1.83
CA ASP A 101 -1.90 -15.24 1.40
C ASP A 101 -1.24 -13.84 1.51
N HIS A 102 -1.82 -12.96 2.33
CA HIS A 102 -1.23 -11.69 2.72
C HIS A 102 0.07 -11.95 3.50
N LEU A 103 1.13 -11.19 3.20
CA LEU A 103 2.45 -11.39 3.78
C LEU A 103 2.92 -10.11 4.47
N ILE A 104 3.50 -10.30 5.65
CA ILE A 104 4.24 -9.30 6.40
C ILE A 104 5.61 -9.92 6.71
N LEU A 105 6.67 -9.14 6.59
CA LEU A 105 8.03 -9.55 6.96
C LEU A 105 8.19 -9.49 8.48
N SER A 106 8.96 -10.40 9.05
CA SER A 106 9.29 -10.35 10.47
C SER A 106 9.99 -9.06 10.88
N GLY A 107 10.81 -8.48 10.00
CA GLY A 107 11.44 -7.19 10.24
C GLY A 107 10.48 -6.00 10.30
N GLU A 108 9.28 -6.09 9.71
CA GLU A 108 8.24 -5.07 9.87
C GLU A 108 7.56 -5.11 11.24
N TYR A 109 7.71 -6.23 11.95
CA TYR A 109 7.13 -6.43 13.27
C TYR A 109 8.02 -5.90 14.40
N LEU A 110 9.29 -5.61 14.10
CA LEU A 110 10.24 -5.09 15.08
C LEU A 110 9.79 -3.74 15.66
N ALA A 111 9.04 -2.96 14.87
CA ALA A 111 8.33 -1.74 15.24
C ALA A 111 7.13 -1.90 16.20
N ALA A 112 6.95 -3.04 16.89
CA ALA A 112 5.83 -3.24 17.82
C ALA A 112 6.11 -4.28 18.91
N ALA A 113 7.02 -5.22 18.66
CA ALA A 113 7.41 -6.22 19.64
C ALA A 113 8.21 -5.65 20.82
N GLU A 114 8.97 -4.57 20.58
CA GLU A 114 9.93 -4.01 21.54
C GLU A 114 9.25 -3.31 22.73
N VAL A 115 8.08 -2.68 22.54
CA VAL A 115 7.34 -2.03 23.62
C VAL A 115 6.61 -3.04 24.53
N MET A 116 6.07 -4.12 23.98
CA MET A 116 5.34 -5.12 24.78
C MET A 116 6.25 -6.07 25.57
N ALA A 117 7.46 -6.33 25.10
CA ALA A 117 8.39 -7.25 25.77
C ALA A 117 9.10 -6.61 26.97
N VAL A 118 9.43 -5.30 26.90
CA VAL A 118 10.11 -4.57 27.98
C VAL A 118 9.18 -4.28 29.17
N ASP A 119 7.89 -3.99 28.93
CA ASP A 119 6.92 -3.76 30.01
C ASP A 119 6.60 -5.04 30.82
N GLN A 120 6.84 -6.22 30.24
CA GLN A 120 6.53 -7.53 30.86
C GLN A 120 7.76 -8.33 31.31
N GLY A 121 8.98 -7.79 31.17
CA GLY A 121 10.21 -8.49 31.56
C GLY A 121 10.50 -9.75 30.73
N VAL A 122 10.02 -9.78 29.47
CA VAL A 122 10.22 -10.91 28.57
C VAL A 122 11.48 -10.66 27.74
N GLU A 123 12.40 -11.62 27.76
CA GLU A 123 13.62 -11.61 26.93
C GLU A 123 13.21 -11.64 25.44
N PHE A 124 13.42 -10.54 24.73
CA PHE A 124 13.11 -10.46 23.30
C PHE A 124 14.32 -10.90 22.47
N SER A 125 14.08 -11.83 21.53
CA SER A 125 15.03 -12.19 20.49
C SER A 125 14.61 -11.56 19.17
N LYS A 126 15.43 -10.63 18.63
CA LYS A 126 15.32 -10.17 17.23
C LYS A 126 15.19 -11.41 16.33
N PRO A 127 14.25 -11.45 15.37
CA PRO A 127 14.17 -12.56 14.43
C PRO A 127 15.55 -12.77 13.81
N SER A 128 16.04 -14.00 13.84
CA SER A 128 17.33 -14.34 13.23
C SER A 128 17.34 -14.06 11.73
N ASP A 129 16.16 -14.04 11.12
CA ASP A 129 15.92 -13.66 9.73
C ASP A 129 14.79 -12.60 9.65
N PRO A 130 15.10 -11.33 9.35
CA PRO A 130 14.10 -10.26 9.19
C PRO A 130 13.25 -10.40 7.91
N PHE A 131 13.61 -11.32 7.00
CA PHE A 131 12.83 -11.62 5.79
C PHE A 131 11.90 -12.83 5.96
N SER A 132 11.93 -13.48 7.12
CA SER A 132 11.00 -14.57 7.40
C SER A 132 9.57 -14.06 7.34
N ILE A 133 8.70 -14.82 6.69
CA ILE A 133 7.30 -14.44 6.48
C ILE A 133 6.51 -14.74 7.74
N ILE A 134 5.82 -13.75 8.28
CA ILE A 134 4.84 -13.94 9.35
C ILE A 134 3.46 -14.09 8.71
N GLN A 135 2.93 -15.31 8.69
CA GLN A 135 1.63 -15.63 8.09
C GLN A 135 0.46 -15.47 9.08
N THR A 136 0.72 -15.10 10.33
CA THR A 136 -0.20 -15.34 11.46
C THR A 136 -1.20 -14.22 11.75
N ARG A 137 -1.18 -13.10 11.02
CA ARG A 137 -2.16 -12.02 11.23
C ARG A 137 -3.02 -11.81 9.99
N THR A 138 -4.31 -11.98 10.20
CA THR A 138 -5.36 -11.42 9.36
C THR A 138 -5.08 -9.93 9.14
N PRO A 139 -4.84 -9.45 7.90
CA PRO A 139 -4.61 -8.02 7.68
C PRO A 139 -5.79 -7.21 8.21
N ALA A 140 -5.49 -6.21 9.03
CA ALA A 140 -6.44 -5.18 9.38
C ALA A 140 -6.41 -4.13 8.26
N TYR A 141 -7.37 -4.20 7.34
CA TYR A 141 -7.55 -3.11 6.39
C TYR A 141 -8.03 -1.90 7.17
N THR A 142 -7.20 -0.88 7.31
CA THR A 142 -7.53 0.33 8.08
C THR A 142 -7.88 1.45 7.12
N ILE A 143 -8.93 2.20 7.48
CA ILE A 143 -9.25 3.47 6.83
C ILE A 143 -8.78 4.50 7.83
N PHE A 144 -7.73 5.23 7.47
CA PHE A 144 -7.13 6.23 8.34
C PHE A 144 -8.04 7.45 8.47
N GLY A 145 -8.18 7.95 9.69
CA GLY A 145 -8.93 9.18 9.98
C GLY A 145 -8.16 10.43 9.55
N GLU A 146 -8.78 11.61 9.63
CA GLU A 146 -8.14 12.86 9.19
C GLU A 146 -6.79 13.18 9.86
N ALA A 147 -6.60 12.76 11.11
CA ALA A 147 -5.36 12.95 11.86
C ALA A 147 -4.21 12.05 11.39
N GLU A 148 -4.51 10.95 10.69
CA GLU A 148 -3.54 9.99 10.16
C GLU A 148 -3.37 10.14 8.63
N LYS A 149 -4.10 11.08 8.02
CA LYS A 149 -3.92 11.45 6.61
C LYS A 149 -2.53 12.10 6.45
N ASN A 150 -1.85 11.71 5.38
CA ASN A 150 -0.52 12.11 4.90
C ASN A 150 0.64 11.12 5.14
N THR A 151 0.39 9.88 5.60
CA THR A 151 1.52 8.91 5.72
C THR A 151 1.99 8.37 4.36
N ILE A 152 1.09 8.36 3.36
CA ILE A 152 1.31 7.89 1.97
C ILE A 152 0.71 8.88 0.95
N GLY A 153 0.45 10.12 1.39
CA GLY A 153 0.08 11.24 0.54
C GLY A 153 -1.37 11.21 0.12
N CYS A 154 -1.67 11.76 -1.05
CA CYS A 154 -3.07 11.87 -1.51
C CYS A 154 -3.75 10.53 -1.84
N PHE A 155 -3.03 9.40 -1.79
CA PHE A 155 -3.64 8.07 -1.94
C PHE A 155 -4.65 7.76 -0.84
N GLU A 156 -4.42 8.23 0.38
CA GLU A 156 -5.38 8.10 1.49
C GLU A 156 -6.66 8.86 1.21
N ASN A 157 -6.56 9.96 0.47
CA ASN A 157 -7.71 10.77 0.08
C ASN A 157 -8.44 10.17 -1.13
N ALA A 158 -7.77 9.33 -1.93
CA ALA A 158 -8.37 8.60 -3.04
C ALA A 158 -8.15 7.09 -2.94
N PRO A 159 -8.76 6.43 -1.94
CA PRO A 159 -8.45 5.06 -1.58
C PRO A 159 -9.04 4.03 -2.54
N LEU A 160 -9.90 4.43 -3.49
CA LEU A 160 -10.48 3.54 -4.49
C LEU A 160 -10.03 3.94 -5.89
N ARG A 161 -9.51 2.96 -6.61
CA ARG A 161 -9.13 3.05 -8.02
C ARG A 161 -9.65 1.85 -8.77
N TYR A 162 -9.47 1.87 -10.07
CA TYR A 162 -9.80 0.74 -10.92
C TYR A 162 -8.89 0.69 -12.14
N GLY A 163 -8.67 -0.51 -12.66
CA GLY A 163 -7.88 -0.71 -13.88
C GLY A 163 -7.80 -2.17 -14.26
N ASP A 164 -7.22 -2.44 -15.42
CA ASP A 164 -6.98 -3.80 -15.87
C ASP A 164 -5.75 -4.38 -15.14
N ILE A 165 -5.96 -5.42 -14.33
CA ILE A 165 -4.87 -6.16 -13.69
C ILE A 165 -4.56 -7.44 -14.47
N ASN A 166 -5.57 -8.17 -14.93
CA ASN A 166 -5.40 -9.55 -15.39
C ASN A 166 -6.20 -9.84 -16.67
N GLY A 167 -6.36 -8.84 -17.52
CA GLY A 167 -7.27 -8.83 -18.67
C GLY A 167 -8.73 -8.54 -18.28
N GLN A 168 -8.98 -8.03 -17.07
CA GLN A 168 -10.29 -7.67 -16.54
C GLN A 168 -10.17 -6.41 -15.67
N PRO A 169 -11.16 -5.50 -15.71
CA PRO A 169 -11.19 -4.34 -14.83
C PRO A 169 -11.47 -4.79 -13.39
N GLU A 170 -10.53 -4.49 -12.49
CA GLU A 170 -10.65 -4.78 -11.07
C GLU A 170 -10.69 -3.48 -10.26
N LEU A 171 -11.27 -3.54 -9.05
CA LEU A 171 -11.17 -2.46 -8.08
C LEU A 171 -9.84 -2.60 -7.34
N VAL A 172 -9.07 -1.53 -7.25
CA VAL A 172 -7.80 -1.48 -6.51
C VAL A 172 -7.96 -0.49 -5.38
N LEU A 173 -7.79 -0.97 -4.15
CA LEU A 173 -7.94 -0.16 -2.95
C LEU A 173 -6.59 0.06 -2.28
N MET A 174 -6.37 1.29 -1.83
CA MET A 174 -5.22 1.72 -1.02
C MET A 174 -5.75 2.05 0.37
N LEU A 175 -5.80 1.06 1.26
CA LEU A 175 -6.36 1.19 2.61
C LEU A 175 -5.24 1.14 3.64
N GLY A 176 -4.81 2.34 4.03
CA GLY A 176 -3.62 2.56 4.83
C GLY A 176 -2.40 1.92 4.18
N LYS A 177 -1.70 1.07 4.92
CA LYS A 177 -0.49 0.36 4.47
C LYS A 177 -0.74 -0.82 3.52
N ASN A 178 -2.00 -1.05 3.13
CA ASN A 178 -2.40 -2.19 2.31
C ASN A 178 -2.85 -1.79 0.91
N LEU A 179 -2.37 -2.52 -0.09
CA LEU A 179 -2.95 -2.57 -1.41
C LEU A 179 -3.85 -3.79 -1.47
N ILE A 180 -5.05 -3.62 -2.02
CA ILE A 180 -6.07 -4.66 -2.11
C ILE A 180 -6.61 -4.68 -3.53
N ILE A 181 -6.69 -5.85 -4.14
CA ILE A 181 -7.38 -6.06 -5.42
C ILE A 181 -8.68 -6.78 -5.11
N PHE A 182 -9.80 -6.11 -5.37
CA PHE A 182 -11.14 -6.66 -5.23
C PHE A 182 -11.71 -6.93 -6.62
N SER A 183 -12.10 -8.18 -6.85
CA SER A 183 -12.72 -8.53 -8.11
C SER A 183 -14.22 -8.30 -8.09
N ALA A 184 -14.68 -7.38 -8.94
CA ALA A 184 -16.09 -7.05 -9.07
C ALA A 184 -16.91 -8.25 -9.58
N GLY A 185 -16.33 -9.04 -10.51
CA GLY A 185 -16.97 -10.24 -11.07
C GLY A 185 -17.08 -11.37 -10.04
N LEU A 186 -16.03 -11.58 -9.24
CA LEU A 186 -16.00 -12.64 -8.22
C LEU A 186 -16.55 -12.18 -6.86
N LYS A 187 -16.76 -10.88 -6.69
CA LYS A 187 -17.34 -10.25 -5.50
C LYS A 187 -16.52 -10.51 -4.22
N LYS A 188 -15.20 -10.54 -4.35
CA LYS A 188 -14.26 -10.81 -3.24
C LYS A 188 -12.88 -10.20 -3.49
N VAL A 189 -12.10 -10.08 -2.41
CA VAL A 189 -10.67 -9.79 -2.49
C VAL A 189 -9.94 -10.96 -3.16
N THR A 190 -9.15 -10.67 -4.19
CA THR A 190 -8.39 -11.67 -4.96
C THR A 190 -6.89 -11.59 -4.72
N PHE A 191 -6.40 -10.46 -4.21
CA PHE A 191 -5.02 -10.24 -3.80
C PHE A 191 -4.94 -9.11 -2.77
N SER A 192 -3.98 -9.17 -1.87
CA SER A 192 -3.59 -8.04 -1.02
C SER A 192 -2.12 -8.15 -0.61
N MET A 193 -1.49 -7.00 -0.43
CA MET A 193 -0.13 -6.89 0.12
C MET A 193 -0.02 -5.73 1.11
N HIS A 194 0.88 -5.87 2.07
CA HIS A 194 1.42 -4.74 2.84
C HIS A 194 2.51 -4.09 1.98
N TYR A 195 2.28 -2.87 1.50
CA TYR A 195 3.18 -2.23 0.52
C TYR A 195 4.08 -1.16 1.12
N TYR A 196 3.77 -0.70 2.33
CA TYR A 196 4.50 0.39 2.97
C TYR A 196 4.53 0.20 4.48
N GLN A 197 5.71 0.28 5.08
CA GLN A 197 5.89 0.45 6.52
C GLN A 197 6.88 1.59 6.72
N ASP A 198 6.49 2.56 7.53
CA ASP A 198 7.40 3.53 8.11
C ASP A 198 7.15 3.54 9.61
N ASP A 199 8.23 3.41 10.35
CA ASP A 199 8.30 3.49 11.79
C ASP A 199 9.27 4.59 12.22
N GLU A 200 9.61 5.53 11.34
CA GLU A 200 10.37 6.71 11.75
C GLU A 200 9.54 7.60 12.67
N TRP A 201 10.13 7.97 13.81
CA TRP A 201 9.67 9.10 14.62
C TRP A 201 10.17 10.40 13.96
N PRO A 202 9.27 11.31 13.54
CA PRO A 202 9.68 12.62 13.04
C PRO A 202 10.70 13.33 13.94
N LEU A 203 11.82 13.78 13.37
CA LEU A 203 12.93 14.39 14.12
C LEU A 203 12.50 15.63 14.91
N ASP A 204 11.58 16.43 14.39
CA ASP A 204 11.05 17.61 15.09
C ASP A 204 10.26 17.24 16.35
N GLU A 205 9.59 16.10 16.34
CA GLU A 205 8.93 15.56 17.53
C GLU A 205 9.95 14.96 18.52
N VAL A 206 10.96 14.25 18.03
CA VAL A 206 12.08 13.74 18.86
C VAL A 206 12.79 14.90 19.59
N GLU A 207 13.09 15.97 18.87
CA GLU A 207 13.69 17.20 19.41
C GLU A 207 12.76 17.87 20.44
N ALA A 208 11.45 17.93 20.17
CA ALA A 208 10.47 18.52 21.08
C ALA A 208 10.33 17.76 22.41
N GLU A 209 10.53 16.43 22.39
CA GLU A 209 10.58 15.60 23.60
C GLU A 209 11.94 15.67 24.32
N GLY A 210 12.95 16.33 23.73
CA GLY A 210 14.29 16.48 24.33
C GLY A 210 15.08 15.17 24.38
N ILE A 211 14.84 14.26 23.43
CA ILE A 211 15.56 12.99 23.34
C ILE A 211 16.89 13.22 22.61
N GLU A 212 18.00 13.02 23.32
CA GLU A 212 19.35 13.04 22.74
C GLU A 212 19.65 11.71 22.03
N HIS A 213 20.09 11.77 20.77
CA HIS A 213 20.47 10.59 19.96
C HIS A 213 21.69 10.88 19.06
N ASP A 214 22.66 11.65 19.56
CA ASP A 214 23.80 12.15 18.79
C ASP A 214 25.10 11.35 18.97
N GLN A 215 25.07 10.24 19.73
CA GLN A 215 26.25 9.43 19.96
C GLN A 215 26.58 8.58 18.72
N PRO A 216 27.86 8.25 18.47
CA PRO A 216 28.28 7.48 17.29
C PRO A 216 27.46 6.20 17.01
N LYS A 217 27.01 5.52 18.07
CA LYS A 217 26.25 4.26 17.99
C LYS A 217 24.74 4.44 18.03
N ASP A 218 24.27 5.67 18.14
CA ASP A 218 22.85 5.96 18.10
C ASP A 218 22.37 5.88 16.65
N PRO A 219 21.11 5.49 16.42
CA PRO A 219 20.53 5.58 15.10
C PRO A 219 20.30 7.05 14.71
N GLN A 220 20.44 7.35 13.42
CA GLN A 220 20.10 8.66 12.86
C GLN A 220 18.60 8.97 12.96
N TYR A 221 17.75 7.94 12.86
CA TYR A 221 16.30 8.03 12.96
C TYR A 221 15.78 7.02 13.98
N LEU A 222 14.95 7.49 14.90
CA LEU A 222 14.40 6.67 15.98
C LEU A 222 13.09 6.01 15.57
N ALA A 223 12.84 4.82 16.12
CA ALA A 223 11.58 4.11 15.95
C ALA A 223 10.42 4.84 16.66
N GLY A 224 9.44 5.36 15.92
CA GLY A 224 8.24 6.02 16.45
C GLY A 224 7.38 5.10 17.30
N SER A 225 7.39 3.80 17.01
CA SER A 225 6.80 2.79 17.87
C SER A 225 7.34 2.78 19.30
N THR A 226 8.50 3.36 19.58
CA THR A 226 9.11 3.41 20.91
C THR A 226 8.77 4.68 21.70
N TYR A 227 7.94 5.56 21.15
CA TYR A 227 7.50 6.83 21.74
C TYR A 227 7.17 6.71 23.23
N ASP A 228 6.22 5.83 23.58
CA ASP A 228 5.75 5.70 24.96
C ASP A 228 6.83 5.12 25.89
N ALA A 229 7.65 4.19 25.41
CA ALA A 229 8.70 3.53 26.19
C ALA A 229 9.86 4.49 26.52
N LEU A 230 10.23 5.34 25.56
CA LEU A 230 11.23 6.39 25.75
C LEU A 230 10.73 7.47 26.72
N ARG A 231 9.45 7.89 26.59
CA ARG A 231 8.86 8.91 27.48
C ARG A 231 8.83 8.48 28.95
N ILE A 232 8.71 7.19 29.25
CA ILE A 232 8.72 6.67 30.63
C ILE A 232 10.12 6.26 31.11
N GLY A 233 11.18 6.56 30.36
CA GLY A 233 12.58 6.31 30.74
C GLY A 233 12.95 4.83 30.81
N LYS A 234 12.24 3.96 30.08
CA LYS A 234 12.43 2.49 30.11
C LYS A 234 12.92 1.89 28.79
N GLY A 235 13.09 2.71 27.75
CA GLY A 235 13.53 2.25 26.42
C GLY A 235 15.00 2.55 26.14
N GLY A 236 15.65 1.70 25.34
CA GLY A 236 16.86 2.08 24.60
C GLY A 236 16.48 2.89 23.35
N LEU A 237 17.46 3.52 22.71
CA LEU A 237 17.28 4.13 21.39
C LEU A 237 17.23 3.02 20.34
N PHE A 238 16.09 2.85 19.68
CA PHE A 238 15.89 1.83 18.65
C PHE A 238 15.90 2.45 17.26
N PRO A 239 16.58 1.83 16.28
CA PRO A 239 16.61 2.35 14.92
C PRO A 239 15.21 2.28 14.31
N ALA A 240 14.83 3.32 13.57
CA ALA A 240 13.64 3.29 12.71
C ALA A 240 13.77 2.21 11.63
N TRP A 241 12.65 1.61 11.25
CA TRP A 241 12.57 0.63 10.17
C TRP A 241 11.64 1.13 9.08
N ARG A 242 12.04 0.87 7.84
CA ARG A 242 11.23 1.13 6.65
C ARG A 242 11.11 -0.10 5.79
N SER A 243 9.93 -0.31 5.21
CA SER A 243 9.71 -1.36 4.24
C SER A 243 8.89 -0.85 3.07
N LEU A 244 9.23 -1.32 1.88
CA LEU A 244 8.58 -0.96 0.63
C LEU A 244 8.24 -2.22 -0.15
N GLY A 245 7.06 -2.24 -0.75
CA GLY A 245 6.57 -3.34 -1.58
C GLY A 245 6.16 -2.85 -2.96
N LYS A 246 6.56 -3.60 -3.98
CA LYS A 246 6.20 -3.36 -5.37
C LYS A 246 5.73 -4.65 -6.02
N ILE A 247 4.67 -4.57 -6.81
CA ILE A 247 4.20 -5.70 -7.62
C ILE A 247 4.50 -5.51 -9.09
N TYR A 248 4.77 -6.63 -9.76
CA TYR A 248 4.80 -6.75 -11.21
C TYR A 248 3.73 -7.74 -11.65
N VAL A 249 2.95 -7.39 -12.66
CA VAL A 249 1.84 -8.21 -13.16
C VAL A 249 2.12 -8.56 -14.60
N GLY A 250 1.91 -9.82 -14.96
CA GLY A 250 2.11 -10.30 -16.31
C GLY A 250 2.43 -11.79 -16.37
N ASN A 251 2.99 -12.20 -17.49
CA ASN A 251 3.23 -13.61 -17.81
C ASN A 251 4.70 -13.92 -17.54
N PHE A 252 5.00 -14.48 -16.36
CA PHE A 252 6.37 -14.72 -15.90
C PHE A 252 6.71 -16.21 -15.86
N SER A 253 5.83 -17.01 -15.25
CA SER A 253 6.03 -18.43 -15.06
C SER A 253 5.78 -19.25 -16.33
N SER A 254 4.88 -18.78 -17.21
CA SER A 254 4.62 -19.36 -18.53
C SER A 254 3.94 -18.33 -19.45
N GLU A 255 3.83 -18.65 -20.75
CA GLU A 255 3.35 -17.74 -21.79
C GLU A 255 1.96 -17.14 -21.54
N ASN A 256 1.06 -17.87 -20.88
CA ASN A 256 -0.31 -17.45 -20.60
C ASN A 256 -0.62 -17.30 -19.10
N ALA A 257 0.39 -17.40 -18.24
CA ALA A 257 0.18 -17.26 -16.81
C ALA A 257 -0.17 -15.81 -16.46
N LYS A 258 -1.13 -15.63 -15.55
CA LYS A 258 -1.45 -14.33 -14.96
C LYS A 258 -0.80 -14.31 -13.58
N ASP A 259 0.44 -13.82 -13.53
CA ASP A 259 1.25 -13.83 -12.32
C ASP A 259 1.34 -12.44 -11.70
N ILE A 260 1.48 -12.41 -10.38
CA ILE A 260 1.95 -11.26 -9.62
C ILE A 260 3.31 -11.64 -9.01
N LEU A 261 4.35 -10.89 -9.34
CA LEU A 261 5.63 -10.94 -8.64
C LEU A 261 5.70 -9.79 -7.65
N LEU A 262 5.85 -10.10 -6.38
CA LEU A 262 6.05 -9.12 -5.32
C LEU A 262 7.55 -9.00 -5.01
N TRP A 263 8.08 -7.79 -5.09
CA TRP A 263 9.42 -7.42 -4.64
C TRP A 263 9.28 -6.53 -3.40
N ARG A 264 9.84 -6.96 -2.28
CA ARG A 264 9.86 -6.23 -1.01
C ARG A 264 11.29 -5.84 -0.65
N LYS A 265 11.48 -4.63 -0.14
CA LYS A 265 12.74 -4.12 0.41
C LYS A 265 12.55 -3.71 1.86
N LEU A 266 13.57 -3.95 2.67
CA LEU A 266 13.58 -3.63 4.09
C LEU A 266 14.83 -2.84 4.43
N TYR A 267 14.67 -1.82 5.25
CA TYR A 267 15.69 -0.86 5.61
C TYR A 267 15.69 -0.61 7.13
N GLU A 268 16.86 -0.33 7.66
CA GLU A 268 17.11 0.04 9.06
C GLU A 268 17.84 1.38 9.07
N SER A 269 17.53 2.25 10.03
CA SER A 269 18.26 3.51 10.21
C SER A 269 19.77 3.25 10.28
N ARG A 270 20.55 4.12 9.63
CA ARG A 270 21.99 4.17 9.79
C ARG A 270 22.36 4.71 11.17
N LEU A 271 23.62 4.54 11.55
CA LEU A 271 24.16 5.08 12.80
C LEU A 271 24.63 6.52 12.58
N VAL A 272 24.67 7.33 13.63
CA VAL A 272 25.17 8.72 13.57
C VAL A 272 26.62 8.77 13.09
N GLU A 273 27.44 7.75 13.42
CA GLU A 273 28.82 7.67 12.92
C GLU A 273 28.94 7.37 11.41
N ASP A 274 27.87 6.87 10.77
CA ASP A 274 27.86 6.63 9.34
C ASP A 274 27.84 7.98 8.61
N SER A 275 28.80 8.21 7.71
CA SER A 275 28.87 9.43 6.89
C SER A 275 27.74 9.57 5.87
N VAL A 276 26.89 8.56 5.75
CA VAL A 276 25.75 8.51 4.84
C VAL A 276 24.49 8.68 5.68
N GLU A 277 23.72 9.73 5.41
CA GLU A 277 22.42 9.93 6.05
C GLU A 277 21.36 8.94 5.54
N GLY A 278 20.38 8.63 6.36
CA GLY A 278 19.20 7.84 5.98
C GLY A 278 19.23 6.41 6.51
N PHE A 279 18.81 5.50 5.65
CA PHE A 279 18.63 4.09 5.99
C PHE A 279 19.59 3.21 5.17
N LYS A 280 19.97 2.06 5.73
CA LYS A 280 20.72 1.01 5.03
C LYS A 280 19.77 -0.12 4.65
N THR A 281 19.94 -0.66 3.44
CA THR A 281 19.18 -1.82 2.98
C THR A 281 19.61 -3.07 3.75
N LEU A 282 18.66 -3.74 4.40
CA LEU A 282 18.90 -5.05 5.03
C LEU A 282 18.81 -6.19 4.03
N GLY A 283 18.05 -6.01 2.94
CA GLY A 283 17.86 -7.03 1.92
C GLY A 283 16.53 -6.94 1.16
N ASN A 284 16.28 -7.98 0.38
CA ASN A 284 15.17 -8.07 -0.58
C ASN A 284 14.44 -9.41 -0.42
N LEU A 285 13.11 -9.38 -0.55
CA LEU A 285 12.30 -10.59 -0.70
C LEU A 285 11.56 -10.55 -2.05
N TYR A 286 11.62 -11.66 -2.79
CA TYR A 286 10.90 -11.85 -4.04
C TYR A 286 9.90 -13.00 -3.88
N VAL A 287 8.63 -12.74 -4.18
CA VAL A 287 7.53 -13.70 -4.00
C VAL A 287 6.73 -13.82 -5.29
N HIS A 288 6.38 -15.05 -5.65
CA HIS A 288 5.54 -15.34 -6.80
C HIS A 288 4.12 -15.72 -6.38
N TYR A 289 3.15 -15.09 -7.03
CA TYR A 289 1.74 -15.44 -6.99
C TYR A 289 1.23 -15.78 -8.38
N GLN A 290 0.37 -16.77 -8.47
CA GLN A 290 -0.31 -17.14 -9.71
C GLN A 290 -1.82 -17.12 -9.51
N LEU A 291 -2.57 -16.69 -10.52
CA LEU A 291 -4.02 -16.73 -10.50
C LEU A 291 -4.54 -18.17 -10.59
N VAL A 292 -5.16 -18.66 -9.51
CA VAL A 292 -5.74 -20.01 -9.42
C VAL A 292 -7.21 -19.87 -9.02
N ASN A 293 -8.12 -20.34 -9.88
CA ASN A 293 -9.57 -20.27 -9.66
C ASN A 293 -10.07 -18.85 -9.33
N GLY A 294 -9.53 -17.85 -10.05
CA GLY A 294 -9.91 -16.44 -9.89
C GLY A 294 -9.29 -15.72 -8.69
N GLU A 295 -8.39 -16.35 -7.94
CA GLU A 295 -7.71 -15.73 -6.81
C GLU A 295 -6.20 -15.93 -6.93
N TYR A 296 -5.42 -14.91 -6.62
CA TYR A 296 -3.97 -15.07 -6.60
C TYR A 296 -3.58 -15.98 -5.43
N ARG A 297 -2.66 -16.90 -5.66
CA ARG A 297 -2.16 -17.84 -4.66
C ARG A 297 -0.65 -17.82 -4.66
N ARG A 298 -0.05 -17.74 -3.47
CA ARG A 298 1.41 -17.81 -3.33
C ARG A 298 1.92 -19.15 -3.84
N GLN A 299 2.96 -19.11 -4.67
CA GLN A 299 3.60 -20.30 -5.21
C GLN A 299 4.87 -20.64 -4.43
N ALA A 300 5.23 -21.92 -4.39
CA ALA A 300 6.49 -22.40 -3.80
C ALA A 300 7.68 -22.19 -4.75
N THR A 301 7.79 -20.99 -5.32
CA THR A 301 8.87 -20.61 -6.22
C THR A 301 10.01 -19.99 -5.42
N ALA A 302 11.24 -20.45 -5.65
CA ALA A 302 12.40 -19.92 -4.96
C ALA A 302 12.64 -18.44 -5.33
N SER A 303 13.03 -17.63 -4.34
CA SER A 303 13.24 -16.18 -4.48
C SER A 303 14.21 -15.81 -5.61
N ASN A 304 15.28 -16.60 -5.81
CA ASN A 304 16.23 -16.39 -6.90
C ASN A 304 15.60 -16.59 -8.28
N VAL A 305 14.70 -17.56 -8.44
CA VAL A 305 13.98 -17.77 -9.72
C VAL A 305 13.09 -16.57 -10.05
N VAL A 306 12.40 -16.03 -9.05
CA VAL A 306 11.57 -14.82 -9.23
C VAL A 306 12.43 -13.62 -9.62
N LYS A 307 13.60 -13.47 -8.99
CA LYS A 307 14.58 -12.44 -9.34
C LYS A 307 15.06 -12.61 -10.79
N ASP A 308 15.42 -13.82 -11.21
CA ASP A 308 15.87 -14.11 -12.57
C ASP A 308 14.78 -13.77 -13.61
N TRP A 309 13.50 -13.98 -13.29
CA TRP A 309 12.39 -13.58 -14.17
C TRP A 309 12.26 -12.05 -14.33
N LEU A 310 12.47 -11.29 -13.26
CA LEU A 310 12.48 -9.83 -13.33
C LEU A 310 13.65 -9.33 -14.17
N GLU A 311 14.85 -9.90 -13.96
CA GLU A 311 16.05 -9.58 -14.72
C GLU A 311 15.90 -9.91 -16.21
N ALA A 312 15.38 -11.09 -16.55
CA ALA A 312 15.15 -11.52 -17.93
C ALA A 312 14.18 -10.59 -18.69
N LYS A 313 13.29 -9.90 -17.99
CA LYS A 313 12.36 -8.91 -18.57
C LYS A 313 12.83 -7.46 -18.42
N ASN A 314 14.06 -7.24 -17.94
CA ASN A 314 14.60 -5.91 -17.65
C ASN A 314 13.64 -5.08 -16.77
N LEU A 315 13.09 -5.70 -15.73
CA LEU A 315 12.22 -5.08 -14.74
C LEU A 315 13.03 -4.79 -13.48
N THR A 316 13.35 -3.52 -13.29
CA THR A 316 14.13 -3.03 -12.14
C THR A 316 13.21 -2.37 -11.12
N TRP A 317 13.71 -2.18 -9.89
CA TRP A 317 13.00 -1.44 -8.85
C TRP A 317 12.52 -0.08 -9.38
N GLN A 318 13.39 0.69 -10.04
CA GLN A 318 13.06 2.01 -10.60
C GLN A 318 11.98 2.02 -11.68
N LYS A 319 11.80 0.92 -12.40
CA LYS A 319 10.94 0.93 -13.59
C LYS A 319 9.46 1.02 -13.25
N GLY A 320 8.78 2.08 -13.67
CA GLY A 320 7.35 2.26 -13.43
C GLY A 320 7.00 3.03 -12.15
N TYR A 321 8.00 3.55 -11.41
CA TYR A 321 7.76 4.62 -10.45
C TYR A 321 7.36 5.90 -11.19
N PRO A 322 6.25 6.57 -10.83
CA PRO A 322 5.91 7.81 -11.48
C PRO A 322 6.83 8.92 -11.02
N SER A 323 7.20 9.77 -11.97
CA SER A 323 8.01 10.95 -11.70
C SER A 323 7.18 12.19 -11.39
N LYS A 324 5.84 12.13 -11.55
CA LYS A 324 4.93 13.28 -11.46
C LYS A 324 3.76 12.99 -10.52
N SER A 325 3.43 13.97 -9.70
CA SER A 325 2.36 13.90 -8.72
C SER A 325 1.00 13.96 -9.41
N GLU A 326 0.03 13.23 -8.86
CA GLU A 326 -1.39 13.34 -9.19
C GLU A 326 -2.19 14.01 -8.07
N CYS A 327 -1.53 14.43 -7.00
CA CYS A 327 -2.20 15.02 -5.86
C CYS A 327 -2.80 16.38 -6.21
N PRO A 328 -4.04 16.68 -5.75
CA PRO A 328 -4.68 17.98 -5.99
C PRO A 328 -3.75 19.14 -5.61
N GLY A 329 -3.64 20.14 -6.49
CA GLY A 329 -2.76 21.29 -6.32
C GLY A 329 -1.28 21.05 -6.69
N GLN A 330 -0.86 19.80 -6.91
CA GLN A 330 0.51 19.41 -7.31
C GLN A 330 0.53 18.58 -8.59
N VAL A 331 -0.61 18.46 -9.28
CA VAL A 331 -0.75 17.61 -10.48
C VAL A 331 0.30 17.96 -11.54
N GLY A 332 1.03 16.96 -11.99
CA GLY A 332 2.07 17.07 -13.03
C GLY A 332 3.41 17.62 -12.54
N GLN A 333 3.50 18.09 -11.29
CA GLN A 333 4.77 18.50 -10.67
C GLN A 333 5.62 17.27 -10.34
N LEU A 334 6.94 17.44 -10.31
CA LEU A 334 7.83 16.35 -9.92
C LEU A 334 7.54 15.93 -8.47
N ILE A 335 7.47 14.62 -8.22
CA ILE A 335 7.32 14.08 -6.85
C ILE A 335 8.66 14.30 -6.15
N PRO A 336 8.74 15.12 -5.07
CA PRO A 336 10.00 15.39 -4.38
C PRO A 336 10.69 14.12 -3.85
N GLU A 337 9.91 13.10 -3.49
CA GLU A 337 10.35 11.80 -3.00
C GLU A 337 11.01 10.95 -4.10
N MET A 338 10.89 11.34 -5.38
CA MET A 338 11.80 10.87 -6.45
C MET A 338 13.20 11.48 -6.34
N HIS A 339 13.51 12.16 -5.23
CA HIS A 339 14.86 12.47 -4.77
C HIS A 339 15.23 11.70 -3.50
N ASP A 340 14.30 10.94 -2.90
CA ASP A 340 14.62 10.05 -1.77
C ASP A 340 15.53 8.92 -2.29
N PRO A 341 16.77 8.80 -1.80
CA PRO A 341 17.69 7.76 -2.20
C PRO A 341 17.13 6.33 -2.03
N LEU A 342 16.18 6.13 -1.11
CA LEU A 342 15.56 4.83 -0.82
C LEU A 342 14.53 4.43 -1.89
N LEU A 343 13.73 5.39 -2.36
CA LEU A 343 12.78 5.15 -3.47
C LEU A 343 13.49 5.12 -4.80
N ASN A 344 14.56 5.90 -4.93
CA ASN A 344 15.48 5.89 -6.05
C ASN A 344 16.48 4.73 -6.00
N ASP A 345 16.26 3.67 -5.18
CA ASP A 345 17.17 2.52 -5.07
C ASP A 345 17.66 2.06 -6.45
N PRO A 346 18.95 2.16 -6.66
CA PRO A 346 19.56 1.77 -7.92
C PRO A 346 20.81 0.92 -7.65
N ASP A 347 21.52 0.52 -8.69
CA ASP A 347 22.97 0.39 -8.61
C ASP A 347 23.66 1.75 -8.26
N VAL A 348 23.18 2.53 -7.29
CA VAL A 348 23.56 3.92 -6.86
C VAL A 348 23.34 3.98 -5.33
N LEU A 349 24.31 4.25 -4.51
CA LEU A 349 25.59 4.81 -4.79
C LEU A 349 26.45 3.70 -5.42
N LYS A 350 26.91 3.87 -6.66
CA LYS A 350 28.26 3.38 -6.91
C LYS A 350 29.20 4.22 -6.08
#